data_AF-A0A948SX28-F1
#
_entry.id   AF-A0A948SX28-F1
#
_cell.length_a   1.000
_cell.length_b   1.000
_cell.length_c   1.000
_cell.angle_alpha   90.00
_cell.angle_beta   90.00
_cell.angle_gamma   90.00
#
_symmetry.space_group_name_H-M   'P 1'
#
loop_
_entity.id
_entity.type
_entity.pdbx_description
1 polymer ?
#
loop_
_entity_poly.entity_id
_entity_poly.type
_entity_poly.pdbx_seq_one_letter_code
_entity_poly.pdbx_strand_id
1 'polypeptide(L)' 'WYPDPSGRFELRYWNGSAWTEHVSRNGQQFTDPPVA' A
#
# COMPACT_ATOMS: atom_id res chain seq x y z
N TRP A 1 -8.02 2.96 0.59
CA TRP A 1 -7.34 2.12 -0.42
C TRP A 1 -7.47 2.81 -1.75
N TYR A 2 -6.36 2.94 -2.46
CA TYR A 2 -6.26 3.61 -3.75
C TYR A 2 -5.14 2.94 -4.56
N PRO A 3 -5.07 3.12 -5.90
CA PRO A 3 -3.98 2.58 -6.70
C PRO A 3 -2.62 2.91 -6.08
N ASP A 4 -1.77 1.90 -5.93
CA ASP A 4 -0.46 2.08 -5.31
C ASP A 4 0.41 3.03 -6.16
N PRO A 5 0.85 4.18 -5.62
CA PRO A 5 1.69 5.12 -6.38
C PRO A 5 3.06 4.55 -6.76
N SER A 6 3.54 3.53 -6.02
CA SER A 6 4.82 2.88 -6.33
C SER A 6 4.72 1.83 -7.43
N GLY A 7 3.51 1.41 -7.81
CA GLY A 7 3.26 0.37 -8.80
C GLY A 7 3.73 -1.04 -8.39
N ARG A 8 4.08 -1.25 -7.11
CA ARG A 8 4.55 -2.54 -6.58
C ARG A 8 3.39 -3.44 -6.17
N PHE A 9 2.27 -2.84 -5.78
CA PHE A 9 1.03 -3.51 -5.38
C PHE A 9 -0.16 -2.95 -6.15
N GLU A 10 -1.34 -3.57 -6.02
CA GLU A 10 -2.55 -3.09 -6.69
C GLU A 10 -3.10 -1.85 -5.97
N LEU A 11 -3.14 -1.92 -4.64
CA LEU A 11 -3.65 -0.83 -3.81
C LEU A 11 -2.71 -0.55 -2.63
N ARG A 12 -2.66 0.71 -2.22
CA ARG A 12 -2.05 1.16 -0.97
C ARG A 12 -3.08 1.89 -0.10
N TYR A 13 -2.91 1.79 1.21
CA TYR A 13 -3.77 2.49 2.16
C TYR A 13 -3.31 3.95 2.34
N TRP A 14 -4.27 4.87 2.22
CA TRP A 14 -4.09 6.29 2.54
C TRP A 14 -4.83 6.56 3.85
N ASN A 15 -4.11 7.07 4.86
CA ASN A 15 -4.69 7.29 6.20
C ASN A 15 -5.33 8.69 6.36
N GLY A 16 -5.40 9.49 5.29
CA GLY A 16 -5.87 10.87 5.33
C GLY A 16 -4.77 11.92 5.28
N SER A 17 -3.53 11.56 5.63
CA SER A 17 -2.37 12.48 5.63
C SER A 17 -1.15 11.93 4.87
N ALA A 18 -0.99 10.60 4.84
CA ALA A 18 0.12 9.92 4.17
C ALA A 18 -0.28 8.53 3.66
N TRP A 19 0.49 8.04 2.68
CA TRP A 19 0.47 6.64 2.29
C TRP A 19 1.12 5.80 3.38
N THR A 20 0.53 4.67 3.73
CA THR A 20 1.08 3.76 4.74
C THR A 20 1.79 2.56 4.10
N GLU A 21 2.39 1.73 4.95
CA GLU A 21 2.95 0.43 4.58
C GLU A 21 1.90 -0.62 4.23
N HIS A 22 0.61 -0.38 4.51
CA HIS A 22 -0.44 -1.34 4.19
C HIS A 22 -0.76 -1.34 2.69
N VAL A 23 -0.58 -2.49 2.06
CA VAL A 23 -0.78 -2.73 0.62
C VAL A 23 -1.75 -3.89 0.39
N SER A 24 -2.34 -3.99 -0.78
CA SER A 24 -3.21 -5.10 -1.17
C SER A 24 -2.88 -5.61 -2.56
N ARG A 25 -3.01 -6.93 -2.75
CA ARG A 25 -2.85 -7.64 -4.03
C ARG A 25 -3.78 -8.83 -4.06
N ASN A 26 -4.54 -9.01 -5.15
CA ASN A 26 -5.57 -10.04 -5.29
C ASN A 26 -6.55 -10.08 -4.10
N GLY A 27 -6.91 -8.90 -3.58
CA GLY A 27 -7.83 -8.78 -2.44
C GLY A 27 -7.25 -9.17 -1.07
N GLN A 28 -5.98 -9.60 -0.99
CA GLN A 28 -5.29 -9.87 0.27
C GLN A 28 -4.43 -8.68 0.71
N GLN A 29 -4.41 -8.39 2.01
CA GLN A 29 -3.61 -7.31 2.59
C GLN A 29 -2.23 -7.80 3.02
N PHE A 30 -1.23 -6.93 2.86
CA PHE A 30 0.15 -7.15 3.25
C PHE A 30 0.73 -5.86 3.85
N THR A 31 1.91 -5.97 4.43
CA THR A 31 2.74 -4.83 4.83
C THR A 31 3.95 -4.77 3.90
N ASP A 32 4.16 -3.64 3.25
CA ASP A 32 5.34 -3.30 2.46
C ASP A 32 6.33 -2.56 3.38
N PRO A 33 7.31 -3.26 3.99
CA PRO A 33 8.17 -2.67 5.00
C PRO A 33 9.04 -1.56 4.40
N PRO A 34 9.33 -0.49 5.15
CA PRO A 34 10.29 0.52 4.71
C PRO A 34 11.65 -0.15 4.46
N VAL A 35 12.23 0.10 3.28
CA VAL A 35 13.60 -0.32 2.98
C VAL A 35 14.53 0.50 3.88
N ALA A 36 15.40 -0.18 4.63
CA ALA A 36 16.38 0.44 5.54
C ALA A 36 17.41 1.30 4.79
#